data_AF-A0A3D0NPT2-F1
#
_entry.id   AF-A0A3D0NPT2-F1
#
_cell.length_a   1.000
_cell.length_b   1.000
_cell.length_c   1.000
_cell.angle_alpha   90.00
_cell.angle_beta   90.00
_cell.angle_gamma   90.00
#
_symmetry.space_group_name_H-M   'P 1'
#
loop_
_entity.id
_entity.type
_entity.pdbx_description
1 polymer ?
#
loop_
_entity_poly.entity_id
_entity_poly.type
_entity_poly.pdbx_seq_one_letter_code
_entity_poly.pdbx_strand_id
1 'polypeptide(L)' 'MKKTKPFDVRRGGVYMADLGSEEEVVGSEQAGVRPVVATQSNRQNEKSPTVIVA' A
#
# COMPACT_ATOMS: atom_id res chain seq x y z
N MET A 1 -5.02 10.17 -24.21
CA MET A 1 -4.57 9.10 -23.30
C MET A 1 -5.64 8.89 -22.22
N LYS A 2 -6.27 7.71 -22.16
CA LYS A 2 -7.20 7.40 -21.06
C LYS A 2 -6.36 7.27 -19.79
N LYS A 3 -6.54 8.17 -18.81
CA LYS A 3 -6.00 7.96 -17.47
C LYS A 3 -6.71 6.74 -16.90
N THR A 4 -6.06 5.58 -16.94
CA THR A 4 -6.49 4.41 -16.16
C THR A 4 -6.63 4.89 -14.73
N LYS A 5 -7.82 4.73 -14.13
CA LYS A 5 -7.98 5.03 -12.70
C LYS A 5 -6.88 4.26 -11.96
N PRO A 6 -6.16 4.87 -11.00
CA PRO A 6 -5.30 4.09 -10.12
C PRO A 6 -6.16 3.00 -9.48
N PHE A 7 -5.55 1.83 -9.28
CA PHE A 7 -6.17 0.66 -8.64
C PHE A 7 -7.11 1.10 -7.49
N ASP A 8 -8.36 0.62 -7.50
CA ASP A 8 -9.33 0.92 -6.44
C ASP A 8 -8.95 0.15 -5.17
N VAL A 9 -8.10 0.75 -4.34
CA VAL A 9 -7.66 0.16 -3.07
C VAL A 9 -8.78 0.30 -2.04
N ARG A 10 -9.34 -0.82 -1.61
CA ARG A 10 -10.41 -0.88 -0.62
C ARG A 10 -9.89 -1.26 0.76
N ARG A 11 -10.37 -0.58 1.81
CA ARG A 11 -10.13 -0.92 3.22
C ARG A 11 -10.52 -2.37 3.50
N GLY A 12 -9.65 -3.10 4.19
CA GLY A 12 -9.79 -4.52 4.48
C GLY A 12 -9.33 -5.45 3.34
N GLY A 13 -8.99 -4.91 2.18
CA GLY A 13 -8.34 -5.69 1.12
C GLY A 13 -6.90 -6.04 1.49
N VAL A 14 -6.46 -7.23 1.04
CA VAL A 14 -5.08 -7.71 1.18
C VAL A 14 -4.37 -7.51 -0.16
N TYR A 15 -3.22 -6.86 -0.13
CA TYR A 15 -2.43 -6.55 -1.33
C TYR A 15 -0.98 -6.95 -1.10
N MET A 16 -0.29 -7.42 -2.14
CA MET A 16 1.16 -7.56 -2.09
C MET A 16 1.78 -6.17 -2.20
N ALA A 17 2.60 -5.81 -1.23
CA ALA A 17 3.35 -4.56 -1.22
C ALA A 17 4.84 -4.86 -1.13
N ASP A 18 5.63 -4.08 -1.86
CA ASP A 18 7.08 -4.02 -1.70
C ASP A 18 7.39 -2.99 -0.60
N LEU A 19 7.92 -3.45 0.52
CA LEU A 19 8.32 -2.60 1.64
C LEU A 19 9.82 -2.24 1.61
N GLY A 20 10.48 -2.42 0.45
CA GLY A 20 11.90 -2.21 0.28
C GLY A 20 12.71 -3.45 0.65
N SER A 21 14.01 -3.43 0.39
CA SER A 21 14.94 -4.47 0.80
C SER A 21 15.35 -4.33 2.27
N GLU A 22 15.96 -5.39 2.84
CA GLU A 22 16.49 -5.39 4.22
C GLU A 22 17.55 -4.30 4.44
N GLU A 23 18.20 -3.83 3.36
CA GLU A 23 19.22 -2.77 3.39
C GLU A 23 18.61 -1.36 3.36
N GLU A 24 17.36 -1.21 2.90
CA GLU A 24 16.67 0.08 2.78
C GLU A 24 15.85 0.45 4.03
N VAL A 25 15.53 -0.54 4.87
CA VAL A 25 14.78 -0.33 6.12
C VAL A 25 15.69 -0.01 7.30
N VAL A 26 15.15 0.65 8.33
CA VAL A 26 15.91 0.99 9.53
C VAL A 26 15.53 0.10 10.71
N GLY A 27 16.51 -0.62 11.26
CA GLY A 27 16.32 -1.40 12.49
C GLY A 27 15.40 -2.61 12.31
N SER A 28 14.26 -2.62 13.00
CA SER A 28 13.29 -3.74 12.98
C SER A 28 11.99 -3.40 12.23
N GLU A 29 12.05 -2.40 11.34
CA GLU A 29 11.00 -2.17 10.35
C GLU A 29 10.78 -3.42 9.48
N GLN A 30 9.56 -3.62 8.99
CA GLN A 30 9.24 -4.75 8.12
C GLN A 30 9.73 -4.46 6.70
N ALA A 31 10.49 -5.38 6.09
CA ALA A 31 11.03 -5.25 4.72
C ALA A 31 10.46 -6.29 3.75
N GLY A 32 10.91 -6.33 2.51
CA GLY A 32 10.57 -7.31 1.49
C GLY A 32 9.14 -7.20 0.94
N VAL A 33 8.87 -8.02 -0.08
CA VAL A 33 7.55 -8.11 -0.71
C VAL A 33 6.66 -9.02 0.12
N ARG A 34 5.62 -8.46 0.73
CA ARG A 34 4.71 -9.22 1.62
C ARG A 34 3.25 -8.77 1.51
N PRO A 35 2.30 -9.65 1.87
CA PRO A 35 0.90 -9.26 1.95
C PRO A 35 0.69 -8.27 3.09
N VAL A 36 -0.03 -7.18 2.79
CA VAL A 36 -0.42 -6.14 3.74
C VAL A 36 -1.92 -5.89 3.65
N VAL A 37 -2.52 -5.42 4.73
CA VAL A 37 -3.95 -5.07 4.78
C VAL A 37 -4.11 -3.56 4.65
N ALA A 38 -4.92 -3.11 3.70
CA ALA A 38 -5.24 -1.68 3.59
C ALA A 38 -6.15 -1.23 4.76
N THR A 39 -5.69 -0.27 5.56
CA THR A 39 -6.41 0.23 6.74
C THR A 39 -6.98 1.64 6.55
N GLN A 40 -6.46 2.41 5.59
CA GLN A 40 -6.98 3.75 5.24
C GLN A 40 -8.44 3.70 4.73
N SER A 41 -9.21 4.78 4.91
CA SER A 41 -10.60 4.86 4.46
C SER A 41 -10.73 4.90 2.93
N ASN A 42 -11.79 4.28 2.38
CA ASN A 42 -12.04 4.26 0.92
C ASN A 42 -12.11 5.68 0.32
N ARG A 43 -12.72 6.63 1.04
CA ARG A 43 -12.83 8.05 0.61
C ARG A 43 -11.45 8.68 0.36
N GLN A 44 -10.44 8.30 1.14
CA GLN A 44 -9.07 8.78 0.97
C GLN A 44 -8.34 8.00 -0.12
N ASN A 45 -8.53 6.68 -0.18
CA ASN A 45 -7.92 5.83 -1.22
C ASN A 45 -8.34 6.28 -2.63
N GLU A 46 -9.59 6.73 -2.81
CA GLU A 46 -10.07 7.25 -4.10
C GLU A 46 -9.39 8.55 -4.55
N LYS A 47 -8.78 9.31 -3.63
CA LYS A 47 -8.28 10.67 -3.87
C LYS A 47 -6.78 10.81 -3.66
N SER A 48 -6.17 9.89 -2.93
CA SER A 48 -4.78 9.94 -2.53
C SER A 48 -3.92 9.00 -3.38
N PRO A 49 -2.71 9.43 -3.79
CA PRO A 49 -1.72 8.51 -4.36
C PRO A 49 -1.11 7.58 -3.28
N THR A 50 -1.33 7.85 -1.99
CA THR A 50 -0.81 7.08 -0.86
C THR A 50 -1.91 6.36 -0.08
N VAL A 51 -1.57 5.21 0.50
CA VAL A 51 -2.46 4.36 1.30
C VAL A 51 -1.74 3.96 2.59
N ILE A 52 -2.50 3.83 3.69
CA ILE A 52 -2.01 3.29 4.97
C ILE A 52 -2.30 1.79 5.01
N VAL A 53 -1.29 1.02 5.36
CA VAL A 53 -1.34 -0.45 5.45
C VAL A 53 -0.85 -0.93 6.82
N ALA A 54 -1.15 -2.19 7.14
CA ALA A 54 -0.63 -2.92 8.29
C ALA A 54 -0.19 -4.32 7.85
#